data_AF-A0A0P4UNT7-F1
#
_entry.id   AF-A0A0P4UNT7-F1
#
_cell.length_a   1.000
_cell.length_b   1.000
_cell.length_c   1.000
_cell.angle_alpha   90.00
_cell.angle_beta   90.00
_cell.angle_gamma   90.00
#
_symmetry.space_group_name_H-M   'P 1'
#
loop_
_entity.id
_entity.type
_entity.pdbx_description
1 polymer ?
#
loop_
_entity_poly.entity_id
_entity_poly.type
_entity_poly.pdbx_seq_one_letter_code
_entity_poly.pdbx_strand_id
1 'polypeptide(L)' 'MTKRTSPDDLQNWDDAQDINHLVQDKRAHKRATPAKGRRRNRRYENRLLKTQLENENYDE' A
#
# COMPACT_ATOMS: atom_id res chain seq x y z
N MET A 1 3.80 14.05 11.42
CA MET A 1 4.27 12.83 10.73
C MET A 1 3.22 12.48 9.67
N THR A 2 3.61 12.22 8.42
CA THR A 2 2.65 11.75 7.40
C THR A 2 2.07 10.39 7.79
N LYS A 3 0.75 10.20 7.54
CA LYS A 3 0.05 8.93 7.74
C LYS A 3 0.77 7.86 6.90
N ARG A 4 0.90 6.65 7.45
CA ARG A 4 1.41 5.49 6.71
C ARG A 4 0.24 4.82 6.02
N THR A 5 0.47 4.18 4.87
CA THR A 5 -0.44 3.18 4.34
C THR A 5 -0.83 2.15 5.39
N SER A 6 -2.13 2.02 5.63
CA SER A 6 -2.78 0.99 6.42
C SER A 6 -3.21 -0.17 5.51
N PRO A 7 -3.24 -1.42 5.99
CA PRO A 7 -3.85 -2.52 5.25
C PRO A 7 -5.32 -2.26 4.85
N ASP A 8 -6.04 -1.50 5.69
CA ASP A 8 -7.46 -1.16 5.48
C ASP A 8 -7.67 0.07 4.56
N ASP A 9 -6.59 0.64 4.00
CA ASP A 9 -6.72 1.76 3.06
C ASP A 9 -7.21 1.29 1.67
N LEU A 10 -7.19 -0.01 1.37
CA LEU A 10 -7.81 -0.61 0.18
C LEU A 10 -9.16 -1.20 0.61
N GLN A 11 -10.27 -0.56 0.22
CA GLN A 11 -11.61 -0.97 0.69
C GLN A 11 -12.33 -1.91 -0.27
N ASN A 12 -12.06 -1.79 -1.56
CA ASN A 12 -12.67 -2.59 -2.62
C ASN A 12 -11.70 -2.81 -3.80
N TRP A 13 -12.10 -3.64 -4.77
CA TRP A 13 -11.29 -3.89 -5.96
C TRP A 13 -11.24 -2.72 -6.95
N ASP A 14 -12.20 -1.80 -6.91
CA ASP A 14 -12.15 -0.60 -7.77
C ASP A 14 -10.98 0.30 -7.36
N ASP A 15 -10.71 0.41 -6.06
CA ASP A 15 -9.55 1.10 -5.50
C ASP A 15 -8.21 0.46 -5.94
N ALA A 16 -8.21 -0.85 -6.26
CA ALA A 16 -7.00 -1.57 -6.66
C ALA A 16 -6.46 -1.12 -8.02
N GLN A 17 -7.33 -0.60 -8.90
CA GLN A 17 -6.92 -0.02 -10.18
C GLN A 17 -6.00 1.19 -9.99
N ASP A 18 -6.18 1.92 -8.89
CA ASP A 18 -5.41 3.13 -8.58
C ASP A 18 -4.57 3.02 -7.30
N ILE A 19 -4.13 1.79 -7.00
CA ILE A 19 -3.37 1.43 -5.79
C ILE A 19 -2.13 2.32 -5.54
N ASN A 20 -1.53 2.84 -6.60
CA ASN A 20 -0.35 3.71 -6.53
C ASN A 20 -0.66 5.03 -5.80
N HIS A 21 -1.88 5.55 -5.89
CA HIS A 21 -2.30 6.79 -5.23
C HIS A 21 -2.65 6.59 -3.76
N LEU A 22 -3.04 5.37 -3.38
CA LEU A 22 -3.27 5.00 -1.97
C LEU A 22 -1.95 4.92 -1.20
N VAL A 23 -0.85 4.60 -1.87
CA VAL A 23 0.43 4.33 -1.23
C VAL A 23 1.20 5.59 -0.82
N GLN A 24 1.19 5.88 0.49
CA GLN A 24 2.01 6.95 1.08
C GLN A 24 3.28 6.46 1.79
N ASP A 25 4.43 6.81 1.22
CA ASP A 25 5.73 6.58 1.86
C ASP A 25 6.06 7.65 2.91
N LYS A 26 5.71 7.38 4.17
CA LYS A 26 6.10 8.23 5.31
C LYS A 26 7.62 8.40 5.49
N ARG A 27 8.47 7.68 4.77
CA ARG A 27 9.93 7.84 4.82
C ARG A 27 10.47 8.62 3.61
N ALA A 28 9.62 9.13 2.72
CA ALA A 28 10.03 9.95 1.59
C ALA A 28 10.84 11.19 2.03
N HIS A 29 10.49 11.78 3.19
CA HIS A 29 11.21 12.93 3.75
C HIS A 29 12.47 12.58 4.57
N LYS A 30 12.73 11.29 4.87
CA LYS A 30 13.86 10.88 5.73
C LYS A 30 14.74 9.85 5.05
N ARG A 31 15.93 10.27 4.65
CA ARG A 31 16.97 9.39 4.04
C ARG A 31 16.43 8.57 2.86
N ALA A 32 15.52 9.15 2.08
CA ALA A 32 14.94 8.53 0.90
C ALA A 32 15.86 8.74 -0.31
N THR A 33 16.08 7.67 -1.06
CA THR A 33 16.55 7.76 -2.45
C THR A 33 15.41 7.31 -3.35
N PRO A 34 15.37 7.73 -4.62
CA PRO A 34 14.32 7.31 -5.56
C PRO A 34 14.17 5.78 -5.62
N ALA A 35 15.29 5.05 -5.62
CA ALA A 35 15.29 3.59 -5.61
C ALA A 35 14.70 2.98 -4.33
N LYS A 36 14.95 3.59 -3.15
CA LYS A 36 14.35 3.15 -1.88
C LYS A 36 12.85 3.45 -1.84
N GLY A 37 12.42 4.58 -2.38
CA GLY A 37 11.00 4.94 -2.54
C GLY A 37 10.25 3.89 -3.35
N ARG A 38 10.71 3.60 -4.58
CA ARG A 38 10.09 2.59 -5.45
C ARG A 38 9.96 1.21 -4.79
N ARG A 39 11.03 0.74 -4.11
CA ARG A 39 10.98 -0.55 -3.39
C ARG A 39 9.97 -0.56 -2.24
N ARG A 40 9.81 0.56 -1.54
CA ARG A 40 8.85 0.69 -0.45
C ARG A 40 7.42 0.75 -0.97
N ASN A 41 7.18 1.52 -2.04
CA ASN A 41 5.86 1.62 -2.67
C ASN A 41 5.38 0.25 -3.15
N ARG A 42 6.21 -0.45 -3.93
CA ARG A 42 5.91 -1.83 -4.37
C ARG A 42 5.63 -2.78 -3.20
N ARG A 43 6.35 -2.65 -2.09
CA ARG A 43 6.09 -3.46 -0.89
C ARG A 43 4.71 -3.14 -0.30
N TYR A 44 4.30 -1.88 -0.29
CA TYR A 44 2.99 -1.47 0.23
C TYR A 44 1.86 -1.91 -0.70
N GLU A 45 2.01 -1.71 -2.01
CA GLU A 45 1.07 -2.22 -3.04
C GLU A 45 0.83 -3.72 -2.84
N ASN A 46 1.90 -4.52 -2.81
CA ASN A 46 1.78 -5.96 -2.60
C ASN A 46 1.13 -6.33 -1.26
N ARG A 47 1.34 -5.53 -0.21
CA ARG A 47 0.75 -5.79 1.11
C ARG A 47 -0.76 -5.51 1.10
N LEU A 48 -1.19 -4.43 0.46
CA LEU A 48 -2.62 -4.09 0.32
C LEU A 48 -3.36 -5.21 -0.43
N LEU A 49 -2.84 -5.60 -1.59
CA LEU A 49 -3.44 -6.68 -2.39
C LEU A 49 -3.48 -8.01 -1.63
N LYS A 50 -2.41 -8.36 -0.92
CA LYS A 50 -2.36 -9.59 -0.12
C LYS A 50 -3.39 -9.57 1.01
N THR A 51 -3.54 -8.45 1.71
CA THR A 51 -4.53 -8.33 2.78
C THR A 51 -5.95 -8.39 2.23
N GLN A 52 -6.23 -7.75 1.09
CA GLN A 52 -7.55 -7.84 0.44
C GLN A 52 -7.90 -9.27 0.05
N LEU A 53 -6.96 -9.99 -0.57
CA LEU A 53 -7.13 -11.42 -0.88
C LEU A 53 -7.33 -12.26 0.38
N GLU A 54 -6.55 -12.02 1.43
CA GLU A 54 -6.71 -12.73 2.70
C GLU A 54 -8.12 -12.51 3.28
N ASN A 55 -8.61 -11.28 3.31
CA ASN A 55 -9.95 -10.95 3.79
C ASN A 55 -11.05 -11.67 3.00
N GLU A 56 -10.95 -11.71 1.67
CA GLU A 56 -11.90 -12.45 0.83
C GLU A 56 -11.93 -13.95 1.11
N ASN A 57 -10.76 -14.56 1.35
CA ASN A 57 -10.69 -15.98 1.69
C ASN A 57 -11.27 -16.31 3.09
N TYR A 58 -11.45 -15.33 3.97
CA TYR A 58 -12.09 -15.52 5.27
C TYR A 58 -13.62 -15.37 5.22
N ASP A 59 -14.15 -14.77 4.16
CA ASP A 59 -15.59 -14.55 3.95
C ASP A 59 -16.27 -15.71 3.20
N GLU A 60 -15.50 -16.70 2.68
CA GLU A 60 -15.97 -17.98 2.12
C GLU A 60 -16.05 -19.11 3.17
#